data_AF-A0A7C2P4P6-F1
#
_entry.id   AF-A0A7C2P4P6-F1
#
_cell.length_a   1.000
_cell.length_b   1.000
_cell.length_c   1.000
_cell.angle_alpha   90.00
_cell.angle_beta   90.00
_cell.angle_gamma   90.00
#
_symmetry.space_group_name_H-M   'P 1'
#
loop_
_entity.id
_entity.type
_entity.pdbx_description
1 polymer ?
#
loop_
_entity_poly.entity_id
_entity_poly.type
_entity_poly.pdbx_seq_one_letter_code
_entity_poly.pdbx_strand_id
1 'polypeptide(L)'
;MERVASLDELQPGGRKSILIDDTPALLLRIGDQYFAVEDVCSHDGQPLTDGPVTGFEITCPRHGARFDVRTGRPTRMPATEAIPAYAVELRGDGIYAGPAEAGNPGAASIAAARSQPEAAAAAVSSTGVSAGGASTGNGAAELEDSEIIEALRQVIDPELMINIIDLGLVYAINHGEGKVQIDMTLTSPACPAGPQLVQQSKMVLERLPGVTEAQIKLVMSPPWTPDRMTDEARDQLGIF
;
A
#
# COMPACT_ATOMS: atom_id res chain seq x y z
N MET A 1 -17.63 9.10 21.17
CA MET A 1 -18.64 8.33 20.41
C MET A 1 -19.36 9.28 19.46
N GLU A 2 -19.14 9.12 18.17
CA GLU A 2 -19.64 9.99 17.10
C GLU A 2 -20.26 9.18 15.96
N ARG A 3 -20.96 9.83 15.02
CA ARG A 3 -21.66 9.17 13.90
C ARG A 3 -20.74 9.05 12.69
N VAL A 4 -20.33 7.84 12.35
CA VAL A 4 -19.25 7.58 11.38
C VAL A 4 -19.72 7.12 9.99
N ALA A 5 -20.96 6.61 9.90
CA ALA A 5 -21.62 6.23 8.65
C ALA A 5 -23.15 6.10 8.83
N SER A 6 -23.90 6.09 7.74
CA SER A 6 -25.25 5.49 7.70
C SER A 6 -25.20 3.96 7.64
N LEU A 7 -26.33 3.30 7.87
CA LEU A 7 -26.43 1.82 7.80
C LEU A 7 -26.29 1.30 6.37
N ASP A 8 -26.75 2.08 5.38
CA ASP A 8 -26.80 1.71 3.96
C ASP A 8 -25.46 1.91 3.23
N GLU A 9 -24.58 2.78 3.74
CA GLU A 9 -23.20 2.97 3.24
C GLU A 9 -22.34 1.69 3.32
N LEU A 10 -22.61 0.81 4.28
CA LEU A 10 -21.77 -0.36 4.57
C LEU A 10 -22.50 -1.68 4.32
N GLN A 11 -22.45 -2.10 3.05
CA GLN A 11 -22.93 -3.39 2.57
C GLN A 11 -22.24 -4.57 3.30
N PRO A 12 -22.83 -5.78 3.34
CA PRO A 12 -22.18 -6.96 3.93
C PRO A 12 -20.82 -7.26 3.29
N GLY A 13 -19.76 -7.41 4.10
CA GLY A 13 -18.38 -7.52 3.62
C GLY A 13 -17.71 -6.19 3.26
N GLY A 14 -18.45 -5.08 3.35
CA GLY A 14 -17.95 -3.72 3.13
C GLY A 14 -17.06 -3.21 4.27
N ARG A 15 -16.19 -2.27 3.92
CA ARG A 15 -15.18 -1.64 4.78
C ARG A 15 -15.00 -0.17 4.38
N LYS A 16 -14.65 0.69 5.34
CA LYS A 16 -14.53 2.14 5.14
C LYS A 16 -13.56 2.74 6.15
N SER A 17 -12.58 3.52 5.69
CA SER A 17 -11.81 4.44 6.55
C SER A 17 -12.72 5.55 7.07
N ILE A 18 -12.65 5.79 8.38
CA ILE A 18 -13.38 6.80 9.13
C ILE A 18 -12.40 7.51 10.08
N LEU A 19 -12.84 8.59 10.73
CA LEU A 19 -12.15 9.17 11.87
C LEU A 19 -12.94 8.87 13.15
N ILE A 20 -12.24 8.69 14.27
CA ILE A 20 -12.79 8.62 15.62
C ILE A 20 -11.88 9.45 16.52
N ASP A 21 -12.38 10.55 17.08
CA ASP A 21 -11.59 11.49 17.90
C ASP A 21 -10.26 11.86 17.19
N ASP A 22 -10.36 12.34 15.94
CA ASP A 22 -9.28 12.63 14.96
C ASP A 22 -8.34 11.45 14.59
N THR A 23 -8.54 10.26 15.15
CA THR A 23 -7.71 9.06 14.87
C THR A 23 -8.26 8.28 13.67
N PRO A 24 -7.44 7.87 12.68
CA PRO A 24 -7.88 7.02 11.57
C PRO A 24 -8.37 5.65 12.06
N ALA A 25 -9.58 5.25 11.67
CA ALA A 25 -10.17 3.98 12.06
C ALA A 25 -10.82 3.25 10.86
N LEU A 26 -10.73 1.93 10.87
CA LEU A 26 -11.26 1.01 9.88
C LEU A 26 -12.58 0.45 10.40
N LEU A 27 -13.69 0.94 9.86
CA LEU A 27 -15.03 0.38 10.08
C LEU A 27 -15.29 -0.74 9.07
N LEU A 28 -15.60 -1.95 9.54
CA LEU A 28 -15.87 -3.10 8.66
C LEU A 28 -17.06 -3.95 9.15
N ARG A 29 -17.82 -4.47 8.17
CA ARG A 29 -19.01 -5.30 8.39
C ARG A 29 -18.74 -6.74 7.99
N ILE A 30 -18.77 -7.65 8.96
CA ILE A 30 -18.57 -9.09 8.75
C ILE A 30 -19.89 -9.78 9.10
N GLY A 31 -20.63 -10.20 8.07
CA GLY A 31 -22.02 -10.63 8.21
C GLY A 31 -22.92 -9.48 8.67
N ASP A 32 -23.61 -9.67 9.80
CA ASP A 32 -24.46 -8.65 10.43
C ASP A 32 -23.83 -8.04 11.69
N GLN A 33 -22.52 -8.19 11.86
CA GLN A 33 -21.74 -7.56 12.92
C GLN A 33 -20.83 -6.48 12.33
N TYR A 34 -20.73 -5.36 13.06
CA TYR A 34 -19.88 -4.23 12.74
C TYR A 34 -18.76 -4.15 13.78
N PHE A 35 -17.54 -3.92 13.32
CA PHE A 35 -16.36 -3.74 14.17
C PHE A 35 -15.59 -2.50 13.71
N ALA A 36 -14.83 -1.88 14.62
CA ALA A 36 -13.94 -0.79 14.31
C ALA A 36 -12.61 -0.97 15.05
N VAL A 37 -11.50 -0.81 14.33
CA VAL A 37 -10.12 -0.81 14.84
C VAL A 37 -9.36 0.38 14.26
N GLU A 38 -8.18 0.70 14.75
CA GLU A 38 -7.35 1.76 14.13
C GLU A 38 -6.98 1.37 12.68
N ASP A 39 -7.03 2.32 11.75
CA ASP A 39 -6.64 2.14 10.35
C ASP A 39 -5.14 2.39 10.15
N VAL A 40 -4.33 1.93 11.11
CA VAL A 40 -2.89 2.18 11.18
C VAL A 40 -2.21 0.91 11.68
N CYS A 41 -1.37 0.30 10.84
CA CYS A 41 -0.62 -0.90 11.19
C CYS A 41 0.42 -0.59 12.28
N SER A 42 0.28 -1.17 13.47
CA SER A 42 1.20 -0.98 14.62
C SER A 42 2.67 -1.39 14.36
N HIS A 43 2.98 -1.99 13.22
CA HIS A 43 4.35 -2.28 12.78
C HIS A 43 5.05 -1.10 12.08
N ASP A 44 4.32 -0.32 11.27
CA ASP A 44 4.95 0.60 10.29
C ASP A 44 4.07 1.76 9.78
N GLY A 45 2.86 1.93 10.33
CA GLY A 45 1.93 3.00 9.98
C GLY A 45 0.98 2.73 8.79
N GLN A 46 1.15 1.63 8.04
CA GLN A 46 0.34 1.37 6.84
C GLN A 46 -1.17 1.29 7.14
N PRO A 47 -2.04 1.96 6.34
CA PRO A 47 -3.48 1.74 6.37
C PRO A 47 -3.90 0.28 6.19
N LEU A 48 -4.83 -0.17 7.02
CA LEU A 48 -5.34 -1.53 7.05
C LEU A 48 -6.56 -1.71 6.13
N THR A 49 -7.30 -0.64 5.82
CA THR A 49 -8.55 -0.68 5.05
C THR A 49 -8.41 -1.41 3.72
N ASP A 50 -7.30 -1.27 2.99
CA ASP A 50 -7.11 -1.96 1.71
C ASP A 50 -6.73 -3.45 1.84
N GLY A 51 -6.28 -3.86 3.02
CA GLY A 51 -5.81 -5.21 3.34
C GLY A 51 -6.86 -6.32 3.17
N PRO A 52 -6.50 -7.54 2.78
CA PRO A 52 -7.47 -8.63 2.66
C PRO A 52 -7.96 -9.09 4.04
N VAL A 53 -9.28 -9.23 4.17
CA VAL A 53 -9.97 -9.79 5.36
C VAL A 53 -10.15 -11.29 5.19
N THR A 54 -10.00 -12.07 6.27
CA THR A 54 -10.27 -13.52 6.29
C THR A 54 -10.84 -13.92 7.65
N GLY A 55 -12.13 -14.28 7.69
CA GLY A 55 -12.83 -14.51 8.96
C GLY A 55 -12.92 -13.20 9.75
N PHE A 56 -12.23 -13.14 10.89
CA PHE A 56 -12.07 -11.92 11.71
C PHE A 56 -10.64 -11.34 11.66
N GLU A 57 -9.75 -11.86 10.80
CA GLU A 57 -8.43 -11.27 10.60
C GLU A 57 -8.46 -10.19 9.50
N ILE A 58 -7.94 -8.99 9.77
CA ILE A 58 -7.48 -8.06 8.74
C ILE A 58 -5.98 -8.27 8.51
N THR A 59 -5.54 -8.32 7.26
CA THR A 59 -4.12 -8.44 6.89
C THR A 59 -3.59 -7.11 6.37
N CYS A 60 -2.59 -6.51 7.01
CA CYS A 60 -1.88 -5.32 6.50
C CYS A 60 -1.36 -5.58 5.07
N PRO A 61 -1.72 -4.74 4.07
CA PRO A 61 -1.42 -5.01 2.67
C PRO A 61 0.10 -4.94 2.35
N ARG A 62 0.87 -4.16 3.12
CA ARG A 62 2.30 -3.89 2.88
C ARG A 62 3.22 -5.04 3.30
N HIS A 63 3.06 -5.57 4.52
CA HIS A 63 3.97 -6.58 5.08
C HIS A 63 3.29 -7.88 5.56
N GLY A 64 1.96 -8.02 5.41
CA GLY A 64 1.26 -9.24 5.77
C GLY A 64 1.15 -9.52 7.28
N ALA A 65 1.36 -8.49 8.12
CA ALA A 65 0.96 -8.51 9.52
C ALA A 65 -0.56 -8.71 9.62
N ARG A 66 -1.06 -9.34 10.70
CA ARG A 66 -2.51 -9.56 10.87
C ARG A 66 -3.00 -9.19 12.25
N PHE A 67 -4.24 -8.70 12.31
CA PHE A 67 -4.93 -8.30 13.53
C PHE A 67 -6.33 -8.91 13.59
N ASP A 68 -6.75 -9.34 14.78
CA ASP A 68 -8.13 -9.75 15.05
C ASP A 68 -9.01 -8.50 15.21
N VAL A 69 -9.92 -8.22 14.27
CA VAL A 69 -10.72 -6.98 14.24
C VAL A 69 -11.68 -6.81 15.42
N ARG A 70 -11.84 -7.86 16.25
CA ARG A 70 -12.67 -7.83 17.46
C ARG A 70 -11.89 -7.34 18.68
N THR A 71 -10.56 -7.28 18.61
CA THR A 71 -9.70 -6.98 19.77
C THR A 71 -8.46 -6.14 19.44
N GLY A 72 -8.17 -5.90 18.15
CA GLY A 72 -6.97 -5.23 17.67
C GLY A 72 -5.66 -6.01 17.92
N ARG A 73 -5.72 -7.20 18.50
CA ARG A 73 -4.52 -7.96 18.87
C ARG A 73 -3.86 -8.58 17.63
N PRO A 74 -2.51 -8.54 17.51
CA PRO A 74 -1.83 -9.14 16.39
C PRO A 74 -1.94 -10.67 16.44
N THR A 75 -2.33 -11.27 15.33
CA THR A 75 -2.36 -12.73 15.13
C THR A 75 -1.18 -13.20 14.28
N ARG A 76 -0.50 -12.30 13.56
CA ARG A 76 0.63 -12.62 12.70
C ARG A 76 1.67 -11.50 12.62
N MET A 77 2.94 -11.89 12.79
CA MET A 77 4.13 -11.09 12.50
C MET A 77 4.08 -10.46 11.09
N PRO A 78 4.69 -9.27 10.88
CA PRO A 78 5.67 -8.63 11.77
C PRO A 78 5.12 -7.74 12.90
N ALA A 79 3.82 -7.46 12.97
CA ALA A 79 3.27 -6.69 14.08
C ALA A 79 3.32 -7.46 15.42
N THR A 80 3.78 -6.80 16.47
CA THR A 80 3.90 -7.34 17.84
C THR A 80 2.98 -6.67 18.85
N GLU A 81 2.46 -5.48 18.55
CA GLU A 81 1.62 -4.67 19.43
C GLU A 81 0.17 -4.62 18.91
N ALA A 82 -0.79 -4.47 19.82
CA ALA A 82 -2.21 -4.37 19.47
C ALA A 82 -2.57 -2.97 18.99
N ILE A 83 -3.33 -2.90 17.90
CA ILE A 83 -4.00 -1.67 17.48
C ILE A 83 -5.20 -1.39 18.41
N PRO A 84 -5.61 -0.13 18.62
CA PRO A 84 -6.88 0.22 19.24
C PRO A 84 -8.07 -0.51 18.62
N ALA A 85 -9.01 -0.91 19.48
CA ALA A 85 -10.32 -1.41 19.09
C ALA A 85 -11.41 -0.51 19.69
N TYR A 86 -12.36 -0.09 18.87
CA TYR A 86 -13.37 0.91 19.21
C TYR A 86 -14.73 0.23 19.48
N ALA A 87 -15.50 0.81 20.39
CA ALA A 87 -16.88 0.40 20.62
C ALA A 87 -17.77 0.89 19.47
N VAL A 88 -18.60 0.01 18.92
CA VAL A 88 -19.54 0.33 17.82
C VAL A 88 -20.98 0.09 18.28
N GLU A 89 -21.82 1.11 18.09
CA GLU A 89 -23.25 1.11 18.42
C GLU A 89 -24.07 1.38 17.15
N LEU A 90 -25.16 0.62 16.96
CA LEU A 90 -26.09 0.82 15.85
C LEU A 90 -27.33 1.56 16.37
N ARG A 91 -27.60 2.75 15.83
CA ARG A 91 -28.80 3.53 16.11
C ARG A 91 -29.68 3.61 14.85
N GLY A 92 -30.94 3.97 15.01
CA GLY A 92 -31.91 3.99 13.90
C GLY A 92 -31.57 4.97 12.76
N ASP A 93 -30.65 5.90 13.01
CA ASP A 93 -30.17 6.95 12.11
C ASP A 93 -28.72 6.76 11.66
N GLY A 94 -27.99 5.74 12.12
CA GLY A 94 -26.64 5.44 11.66
C GLY A 94 -25.78 4.57 12.56
N ILE A 95 -24.52 4.43 12.14
CA ILE A 95 -23.46 3.71 12.85
C ILE A 95 -22.67 4.72 13.68
N TYR A 96 -22.52 4.44 14.96
CA TYR A 96 -21.76 5.24 15.91
C TYR A 96 -20.52 4.48 16.39
N ALA A 97 -19.38 5.16 16.51
CA ALA A 97 -18.14 4.55 17.01
C ALA A 97 -17.43 5.48 18.01
N GLY A 98 -16.61 4.92 18.89
CA GLY A 98 -15.83 5.67 19.89
C GLY A 98 -14.87 4.78 20.69
N PRO A 99 -13.99 5.37 21.53
CA PRO A 99 -13.09 4.61 22.39
C PRO A 99 -13.86 3.60 23.26
N ALA A 100 -13.34 2.38 23.33
CA ALA A 100 -13.94 1.32 24.14
C ALA A 100 -13.61 1.51 25.63
N GLU A 101 -14.63 1.46 26.50
CA GLU A 101 -14.42 1.54 27.94
C GLU A 101 -13.66 0.32 28.49
N ALA A 102 -12.86 0.55 29.53
CA ALA A 102 -11.93 -0.43 30.09
C ALA A 102 -12.66 -1.68 30.62
N GLY A 103 -12.59 -2.77 29.85
CA GLY A 103 -13.24 -4.05 30.17
C GLY A 103 -14.07 -4.63 29.02
N ASN A 104 -14.38 -3.85 27.97
CA ASN A 104 -15.18 -4.31 26.83
C ASN A 104 -14.44 -4.20 25.48
N PRO A 105 -13.38 -5.00 25.22
CA PRO A 105 -12.68 -4.99 23.94
C PRO A 105 -13.57 -5.59 22.82
N GLY A 106 -14.18 -4.70 22.02
CA GLY A 106 -14.79 -5.02 20.72
C GLY A 106 -15.94 -6.02 20.72
N ALA A 107 -16.84 -5.98 21.72
CA ALA A 107 -18.11 -6.69 21.64
C ALA A 107 -19.07 -6.00 20.65
N ALA A 108 -19.26 -6.59 19.47
CA ALA A 108 -20.18 -6.08 18.46
C ALA A 108 -21.66 -6.14 18.92
N SER A 109 -22.39 -5.04 18.74
CA SER A 109 -23.84 -5.00 18.92
C SER A 109 -24.55 -5.55 17.68
N ILE A 110 -25.29 -6.64 17.85
CA ILE A 110 -26.06 -7.31 16.78
C ILE A 110 -27.29 -6.46 16.41
N ALA A 111 -27.68 -6.49 15.13
CA ALA A 111 -28.72 -5.64 14.56
C ALA A 111 -30.08 -5.70 15.28
N ALA A 112 -30.70 -4.52 15.43
CA ALA A 112 -32.10 -4.34 15.83
C ALA A 112 -32.88 -3.41 14.86
N ALA A 113 -32.43 -3.30 13.60
CA ALA A 113 -33.13 -2.54 12.57
C ALA A 113 -34.40 -3.29 12.10
N ARG A 114 -35.56 -2.61 12.13
CA ARG A 114 -36.81 -3.13 11.55
C ARG A 114 -37.51 -2.08 10.68
N SER A 115 -37.70 -2.45 9.41
CA SER A 115 -38.71 -1.94 8.46
C SER A 115 -38.48 -0.56 7.78
N GLN A 116 -37.74 -0.56 6.66
CA GLN A 116 -38.18 -0.31 5.24
C GLN A 116 -39.11 0.90 4.88
N PRO A 117 -39.19 1.35 3.58
CA PRO A 117 -38.40 0.99 2.36
C PRO A 117 -37.99 2.13 1.36
N GLU A 118 -37.03 1.80 0.46
CA GLU A 118 -36.87 2.14 -1.00
C GLU A 118 -36.93 3.58 -1.60
N ALA A 119 -35.96 3.90 -2.51
CA ALA A 119 -36.18 3.95 -3.99
C ALA A 119 -34.96 4.35 -4.89
N ALA A 120 -34.68 3.55 -5.95
CA ALA A 120 -34.16 3.84 -7.33
C ALA A 120 -32.92 4.76 -7.62
N ALA A 121 -31.81 4.28 -8.25
CA ALA A 121 -31.49 4.09 -9.72
C ALA A 121 -30.74 5.30 -10.38
N ALA A 122 -29.94 5.25 -11.48
CA ALA A 122 -29.65 4.26 -12.55
C ALA A 122 -28.20 4.37 -13.19
N ALA A 123 -27.97 3.83 -14.41
CA ALA A 123 -26.67 3.59 -15.12
C ALA A 123 -26.01 4.82 -15.84
N VAL A 124 -24.85 4.81 -16.53
CA VAL A 124 -24.32 4.03 -17.72
C VAL A 124 -22.75 3.96 -17.77
N SER A 125 -22.06 2.92 -18.29
CA SER A 125 -21.48 2.66 -19.67
C SER A 125 -20.58 3.78 -20.30
N SER A 126 -19.52 3.55 -21.10
CA SER A 126 -19.02 2.39 -21.91
C SER A 126 -17.52 2.52 -22.37
N THR A 127 -16.82 1.40 -22.66
CA THR A 127 -15.66 1.17 -23.62
C THR A 127 -14.52 2.21 -23.79
N GLY A 128 -13.21 1.92 -23.91
CA GLY A 128 -12.34 0.72 -24.08
C GLY A 128 -10.87 1.21 -24.28
N VAL A 129 -9.87 0.65 -24.99
CA VAL A 129 -9.62 -0.55 -25.84
C VAL A 129 -8.08 -0.84 -25.86
N SER A 130 -7.67 -2.05 -26.30
CA SER A 130 -6.32 -2.61 -26.63
C SER A 130 -5.35 -1.77 -27.52
N ALA A 131 -4.08 -2.15 -27.78
CA ALA A 131 -3.01 -2.94 -27.10
C ALA A 131 -1.75 -3.04 -28.01
N GLY A 132 -0.59 -3.45 -27.46
CA GLY A 132 0.62 -3.87 -28.22
C GLY A 132 1.69 -2.77 -28.41
N GLY A 133 2.96 -3.08 -28.67
CA GLY A 133 3.58 -4.41 -28.83
C GLY A 133 5.11 -4.36 -28.68
N ALA A 134 5.75 -5.54 -28.61
CA ALA A 134 7.18 -5.67 -28.32
C ALA A 134 8.08 -5.49 -29.57
N SER A 135 9.37 -5.25 -29.32
CA SER A 135 10.45 -5.55 -30.27
C SER A 135 11.57 -6.31 -29.56
N THR A 136 12.37 -7.07 -30.31
CA THR A 136 13.44 -7.93 -29.77
C THR A 136 14.76 -7.59 -30.46
N GLY A 137 15.78 -7.26 -29.67
CA GLY A 137 17.18 -7.23 -30.10
C GLY A 137 17.92 -8.32 -29.33
N ASN A 138 18.54 -9.27 -30.03
CA ASN A 138 19.35 -10.32 -29.40
C ASN A 138 20.70 -10.41 -30.10
N GLY A 139 21.74 -9.93 -29.44
CA GLY A 139 23.14 -10.10 -29.79
C GLY A 139 23.94 -10.19 -28.49
N ALA A 140 25.02 -10.98 -28.50
CA ALA A 140 25.94 -11.05 -27.35
C ALA A 140 26.86 -9.81 -27.37
N ALA A 141 26.29 -8.66 -27.06
CA ALA A 141 27.03 -7.42 -26.81
C ALA A 141 27.65 -7.43 -25.41
N GLU A 142 28.65 -6.59 -25.22
CA GLU A 142 29.02 -6.15 -23.86
C GLU A 142 27.89 -5.23 -23.38
N LEU A 143 27.28 -5.56 -22.23
CA LEU A 143 26.16 -4.82 -21.63
C LEU A 143 26.44 -3.31 -21.65
N GLU A 144 25.57 -2.52 -22.28
CA GLU A 144 25.70 -1.05 -22.24
C GLU A 144 24.95 -0.43 -21.05
N ASP A 145 25.47 0.68 -20.51
CA ASP A 145 24.78 1.49 -19.48
C ASP A 145 23.33 1.86 -19.91
N SER A 146 23.12 2.06 -21.22
CA SER A 146 21.80 2.32 -21.82
C SER A 146 20.79 1.18 -21.57
N GLU A 147 21.19 -0.08 -21.78
CA GLU A 147 20.36 -1.26 -21.51
C GLU A 147 20.04 -1.41 -20.02
N ILE A 148 21.02 -1.12 -19.17
CA ILE A 148 20.89 -1.14 -17.71
C ILE A 148 19.89 -0.06 -17.24
N ILE A 149 19.98 1.15 -17.78
CA ILE A 149 19.07 2.26 -17.49
C ILE A 149 17.64 1.94 -17.96
N GLU A 150 17.45 1.43 -19.17
CA GLU A 150 16.13 1.07 -19.70
C GLU A 150 15.50 -0.13 -18.96
N ALA A 151 16.31 -1.05 -18.43
CA ALA A 151 15.82 -2.08 -17.51
C ALA A 151 15.34 -1.47 -16.18
N LEU A 152 16.11 -0.56 -15.60
CA LEU A 152 15.80 0.09 -14.32
C LEU A 152 14.62 1.06 -14.39
N ARG A 153 14.30 1.63 -15.56
CA ARG A 153 13.05 2.38 -15.79
C ARG A 153 11.77 1.56 -15.58
N GLN A 154 11.86 0.23 -15.57
CA GLN A 154 10.72 -0.65 -15.25
C GLN A 154 10.46 -0.77 -13.73
N VAL A 155 11.35 -0.24 -12.90
CA VAL A 155 11.21 -0.22 -11.43
C VAL A 155 10.57 1.11 -11.02
N ILE A 156 9.32 1.04 -10.56
CA ILE A 156 8.50 2.19 -10.17
C ILE A 156 8.50 2.33 -8.65
N ASP A 157 8.75 3.54 -8.15
CA ASP A 157 8.52 3.88 -6.74
C ASP A 157 7.02 3.82 -6.43
N PRO A 158 6.56 2.98 -5.49
CA PRO A 158 5.13 2.76 -5.26
C PRO A 158 4.44 3.92 -4.52
N GLU A 159 5.21 4.86 -3.95
CA GLU A 159 4.67 6.04 -3.26
C GLU A 159 4.53 7.22 -4.25
N LEU A 160 5.52 7.40 -5.13
CA LEU A 160 5.56 8.52 -6.10
C LEU A 160 5.05 8.16 -7.51
N MET A 161 4.86 6.88 -7.82
CA MET A 161 4.44 6.35 -9.12
C MET A 161 5.35 6.69 -10.31
N ILE A 162 6.57 7.19 -10.04
CA ILE A 162 7.62 7.51 -11.03
C ILE A 162 8.75 6.46 -10.91
N ASN A 163 9.47 6.19 -11.98
CA ASN A 163 10.56 5.20 -11.97
C ASN A 163 11.84 5.71 -11.29
N ILE A 164 12.66 4.78 -10.80
CA ILE A 164 13.85 5.09 -9.99
C ILE A 164 14.98 5.82 -10.75
N ILE A 165 14.96 5.81 -12.09
CA ILE A 165 15.91 6.55 -12.92
C ILE A 165 15.47 8.01 -13.00
N ASP A 166 14.21 8.26 -13.35
CA ASP A 166 13.71 9.62 -13.55
C ASP A 166 13.48 10.34 -12.20
N LEU A 167 13.36 9.60 -11.09
CA LEU A 167 13.50 10.11 -9.72
C LEU A 167 14.96 10.43 -9.30
N GLY A 168 15.97 9.99 -10.06
CA GLY A 168 17.39 10.17 -9.70
C GLY A 168 17.85 9.39 -8.47
N LEU A 169 17.28 8.20 -8.22
CA LEU A 169 17.67 7.34 -7.09
C LEU A 169 18.94 6.52 -7.37
N VAL A 170 19.24 6.23 -8.63
CA VAL A 170 20.46 5.51 -9.03
C VAL A 170 21.63 6.50 -9.11
N TYR A 171 22.68 6.27 -8.33
CA TYR A 171 23.83 7.18 -8.21
C TYR A 171 25.06 6.73 -9.00
N ALA A 172 25.27 5.41 -9.13
CA ALA A 172 26.30 4.85 -9.99
C ALA A 172 25.91 3.47 -10.50
N ILE A 173 26.30 3.18 -11.73
CA ILE A 173 26.23 1.87 -12.37
C ILE A 173 27.67 1.38 -12.56
N ASN A 174 27.93 0.11 -12.29
CA ASN A 174 29.22 -0.55 -12.54
C ASN A 174 28.91 -1.93 -13.12
N HIS A 175 29.41 -2.23 -14.31
CA HIS A 175 29.15 -3.51 -14.98
C HIS A 175 30.45 -4.09 -15.58
N GLY A 176 30.53 -5.41 -15.68
CA GLY A 176 31.69 -6.11 -16.23
C GLY A 176 31.67 -7.61 -15.94
N GLU A 177 32.24 -8.42 -16.83
CA GLU A 177 32.32 -9.89 -16.72
C GLU A 177 30.98 -10.59 -16.39
N GLY A 178 29.87 -10.03 -16.90
CA GLY A 178 28.52 -10.53 -16.64
C GLY A 178 27.99 -10.24 -15.22
N LYS A 179 28.57 -9.27 -14.51
CA LYS A 179 28.07 -8.77 -13.22
C LYS A 179 27.62 -7.31 -13.36
N VAL A 180 26.59 -6.94 -12.59
CA VAL A 180 26.13 -5.54 -12.48
C VAL A 180 26.00 -5.18 -11.01
N GLN A 181 26.68 -4.11 -10.58
CA GLN A 181 26.45 -3.46 -9.29
C GLN A 181 25.86 -2.06 -9.55
N ILE A 182 24.73 -1.76 -8.92
CA ILE A 182 24.25 -0.36 -8.82
C ILE A 182 24.34 0.12 -7.38
N ASP A 183 24.83 1.34 -7.22
CA ASP A 183 24.69 2.12 -5.99
C ASP A 183 23.44 2.99 -6.13
N MET A 184 22.43 2.77 -5.29
CA MET A 184 21.18 3.54 -5.30
C MET A 184 20.77 3.99 -3.90
N THR A 185 20.02 5.10 -3.83
CA THR A 185 19.45 5.65 -2.60
C THR A 185 17.93 5.43 -2.55
N LEU A 186 17.27 6.02 -1.54
CA LEU A 186 15.82 6.04 -1.39
C LEU A 186 15.33 7.49 -1.23
N THR A 187 14.09 7.73 -1.63
CA THR A 187 13.33 8.97 -1.37
C THR A 187 13.23 9.33 0.11
N SER A 188 13.43 8.36 1.02
CA SER A 188 13.61 8.57 2.46
C SER A 188 14.45 7.45 3.10
N PRO A 189 15.30 7.74 4.11
CA PRO A 189 16.21 6.74 4.70
C PRO A 189 15.53 5.53 5.38
N ALA A 190 14.26 5.68 5.75
CA ALA A 190 13.42 4.62 6.34
C ALA A 190 12.30 4.16 5.40
N CYS A 191 12.42 4.40 4.08
CA CYS A 191 11.36 4.16 3.10
C CYS A 191 10.89 2.68 3.08
N PRO A 192 9.59 2.41 3.30
CA PRO A 192 8.87 1.65 2.29
C PRO A 192 8.94 0.13 2.42
N ALA A 193 8.97 -0.65 1.34
CA ALA A 193 9.25 -0.39 -0.08
C ALA A 193 10.72 -0.22 -0.50
N GLY A 194 11.64 0.24 0.36
CA GLY A 194 13.09 0.19 0.06
C GLY A 194 13.59 -1.22 -0.29
N PRO A 195 13.23 -2.28 0.47
CA PRO A 195 13.52 -3.66 0.11
C PRO A 195 12.83 -4.15 -1.17
N GLN A 196 11.65 -3.59 -1.51
CA GLN A 196 10.95 -3.90 -2.76
C GLN A 196 11.71 -3.33 -3.96
N LEU A 197 12.12 -2.06 -3.90
CA LEU A 197 12.90 -1.42 -4.96
C LEU A 197 14.23 -2.14 -5.18
N VAL A 198 14.94 -2.49 -4.09
CA VAL A 198 16.15 -3.34 -4.15
C VAL A 198 15.86 -4.68 -4.85
N GLN A 199 14.80 -5.40 -4.47
CA GLN A 199 14.48 -6.69 -5.08
C GLN A 199 14.01 -6.56 -6.53
N GLN A 200 13.26 -5.51 -6.88
CA GLN A 200 12.80 -5.25 -8.25
C GLN A 200 13.95 -4.86 -9.17
N SER A 201 14.83 -3.94 -8.75
CA SER A 201 16.08 -3.60 -9.45
C SER A 201 16.93 -4.83 -9.72
N LYS A 202 17.13 -5.70 -8.71
CA LYS A 202 17.84 -6.97 -8.90
C LYS A 202 17.14 -7.86 -9.95
N MET A 203 15.82 -8.03 -9.86
CA MET A 203 15.06 -8.90 -10.77
C MET A 203 14.96 -8.40 -12.21
N VAL A 204 15.06 -7.09 -12.49
CA VAL A 204 15.13 -6.60 -13.87
C VAL A 204 16.53 -6.73 -14.45
N LEU A 205 17.58 -6.46 -13.65
CA LEU A 205 18.96 -6.61 -14.08
C LEU A 205 19.33 -8.08 -14.35
N GLU A 206 18.92 -9.03 -13.51
CA GLU A 206 19.15 -10.48 -13.71
C GLU A 206 18.34 -11.08 -14.89
N ARG A 207 17.59 -10.26 -15.65
CA ARG A 207 16.94 -10.65 -16.91
C ARG A 207 17.64 -10.10 -18.15
N LEU A 208 18.62 -9.21 -18.00
CA LEU A 208 19.38 -8.68 -19.14
C LEU A 208 20.30 -9.76 -19.73
N PRO A 209 20.45 -9.81 -21.07
CA PRO A 209 21.29 -10.80 -21.73
C PRO A 209 22.75 -10.64 -21.28
N GLY A 210 23.33 -11.70 -20.71
CA GLY A 210 24.72 -11.69 -20.22
C GLY A 210 24.89 -11.34 -18.74
N VAL A 211 23.84 -10.92 -18.02
CA VAL A 211 23.91 -10.78 -16.55
C VAL A 211 23.82 -12.16 -15.88
N THR A 212 24.78 -12.44 -15.01
CA THR A 212 24.90 -13.65 -14.20
C THR A 212 24.66 -13.39 -12.71
N GLU A 213 24.90 -12.16 -12.26
CA GLU A 213 24.69 -11.70 -10.89
C GLU A 213 24.42 -10.18 -10.88
N ALA A 214 23.33 -9.76 -10.26
CA ALA A 214 23.11 -8.33 -9.95
C ALA A 214 23.17 -8.07 -8.44
N GLN A 215 23.91 -7.02 -8.05
CA GLN A 215 24.04 -6.55 -6.68
C GLN A 215 23.54 -5.11 -6.55
N ILE A 216 22.65 -4.87 -5.60
CA ILE A 216 22.11 -3.54 -5.32
C ILE A 216 22.69 -3.08 -3.99
N LYS A 217 23.42 -1.96 -4.01
CA LYS A 217 24.07 -1.36 -2.84
C LYS A 217 23.33 -0.10 -2.44
N LEU A 218 22.72 -0.13 -1.24
CA LEU A 218 21.97 0.99 -0.71
C LEU A 218 22.92 2.05 -0.14
N VAL A 219 22.85 3.28 -0.65
CA VAL A 219 23.68 4.41 -0.20
C VAL A 219 22.82 5.54 0.38
N MET A 220 23.05 5.85 1.66
CA MET A 220 22.34 6.92 2.39
C MET A 220 23.06 8.28 2.33
N SER A 221 24.25 8.32 1.73
CA SER A 221 25.12 9.51 1.63
C SER A 221 25.63 9.66 0.20
N PRO A 222 25.41 10.80 -0.48
CA PRO A 222 24.55 11.91 -0.05
C PRO A 222 23.07 11.50 0.03
N PRO A 223 22.26 12.13 0.90
CA PRO A 223 20.81 11.92 0.89
C PRO A 223 20.20 12.36 -0.44
N TRP A 224 19.04 11.81 -0.77
CA TRP A 224 18.26 12.24 -1.92
C TRP A 224 17.62 13.61 -1.70
N THR A 225 17.46 14.38 -2.79
CA THR A 225 16.65 15.61 -2.84
C THR A 225 15.93 15.69 -4.20
N PRO A 226 14.79 16.40 -4.32
CA PRO A 226 14.05 16.55 -5.58
C PRO A 226 14.86 17.18 -6.73
N ASP A 227 15.96 17.88 -6.44
CA ASP A 227 16.91 18.41 -7.43
C ASP A 227 17.57 17.31 -8.28
N ARG A 228 17.46 16.04 -7.86
CA ARG A 228 17.96 14.86 -8.58
C ARG A 228 16.99 14.29 -9.61
N MET A 229 15.72 14.64 -9.52
CA MET A 229 14.69 14.20 -10.47
C MET A 229 14.92 14.84 -11.85
N THR A 230 14.43 14.21 -12.93
CA THR A 230 14.32 14.90 -14.22
C THR A 230 13.23 15.96 -14.17
N ASP A 231 13.29 16.92 -15.10
CA ASP A 231 12.33 18.03 -15.11
C ASP A 231 10.89 17.52 -15.37
N GLU A 232 10.72 16.52 -16.24
CA GLU A 232 9.42 15.87 -16.49
C GLU A 232 8.87 15.13 -15.27
N ALA A 233 9.74 14.63 -14.38
CA ALA A 233 9.35 13.99 -13.13
C ALA A 233 8.94 15.04 -12.07
N ARG A 234 9.57 16.22 -12.05
CA ARG A 234 9.17 17.32 -11.14
C ARG A 234 7.83 17.92 -11.55
N ASP A 235 7.63 18.14 -12.86
CA ASP A 235 6.34 18.59 -13.43
C ASP A 235 5.19 17.66 -13.05
N GLN A 236 5.40 16.33 -13.09
CA GLN A 236 4.40 15.33 -12.69
C GLN A 236 4.00 15.40 -11.20
N LEU A 237 4.89 15.85 -10.32
CA LEU A 237 4.60 16.06 -8.89
C LEU A 237 4.18 17.50 -8.58
N GLY A 238 4.15 18.41 -9.56
CA GLY A 238 3.86 19.84 -9.35
C GLY A 238 4.94 20.58 -8.54
N ILE A 239 6.20 20.13 -8.64
CA ILE A 239 7.37 20.72 -7.97
C ILE A 239 8.07 21.65 -8.97
N PHE A 240 8.31 22.90 -8.57
CA PHE A 240 8.90 23.97 -9.40
C PHE A 240 10.08 24.66 -8.68
#